data_AF-A0A1Q7D2M4-F1
#
_entry.id   AF-A0A1Q7D2M4-F1
#
_cell.length_a   1.000
_cell.length_b   1.000
_cell.length_c   1.000
_cell.angle_alpha   90.00
_cell.angle_beta   90.00
_cell.angle_gamma   90.00
#
_symmetry.space_group_name_H-M   'P 1'
#
loop_
_entity.id
_entity.type
_entity.pdbx_description
1 polymer ?
#
loop_
_entity_poly.entity_id
_entity_poly.type
_entity_poly.pdbx_seq_one_letter_code
_entity_poly.pdbx_strand_id
1 'polypeptide(L)'
;MTTPYAALLSVRKIEEQEAEAVLASVLREVESLETLLRRLTEARAAWLAGELGGAAETLTGLETVERMGEHRVIDAQRRAMAARDALLDRQRQRKVVEELHLNALAAAERIGARRPQMELGDLGRRSARGIAAGGSR
;
A
#
# COMPACT_ATOMS: atom_id res chain seq x y z
N MET A 1 26.15 -4.70 1.11
CA MET A 1 25.68 -5.21 2.42
C MET A 1 24.16 -5.29 2.38
N THR A 2 23.59 -6.48 2.54
CA THR A 2 22.13 -6.67 2.69
C THR A 2 21.75 -6.42 4.14
N THR A 3 21.09 -5.30 4.42
CA THR A 3 20.55 -5.05 5.77
C THR A 3 19.36 -5.98 6.05
N PRO A 4 19.08 -6.39 7.30
CA PRO A 4 17.90 -7.20 7.63
C PRO A 4 16.58 -6.55 7.18
N TYR A 5 16.53 -5.23 7.08
CA TYR A 5 15.35 -4.49 6.62
C TYR A 5 15.13 -4.54 5.10
N ALA A 6 16.12 -4.94 4.29
CA ALA A 6 15.98 -4.96 2.83
C ALA A 6 14.98 -6.04 2.36
N ALA A 7 15.04 -7.23 2.96
CA ALA A 7 14.09 -8.30 2.70
C ALA A 7 12.69 -7.92 3.21
N LEU A 8 12.60 -7.36 4.41
CA LEU A 8 11.33 -6.91 4.99
C LEU A 8 10.69 -5.78 4.16
N LEU A 9 11.47 -4.83 3.66
CA LEU A 9 10.99 -3.76 2.80
C LEU A 9 10.42 -4.30 1.48
N SER A 10 11.04 -5.35 0.94
CA SER A 10 10.55 -6.04 -0.26
C SER A 10 9.19 -6.69 -0.01
N VAL A 11 9.02 -7.38 1.12
CA VAL A 11 7.72 -7.95 1.54
C VAL A 11 6.67 -6.86 1.70
N ARG A 12 6.98 -5.74 2.37
CA ARG A 12 6.03 -4.64 2.54
C ARG A 12 5.61 -3.97 1.23
N LYS A 13 6.49 -3.91 0.23
CA LYS A 13 6.15 -3.43 -1.11
C LYS A 13 5.17 -4.37 -1.81
N ILE A 14 5.36 -5.68 -1.69
CA ILE A 14 4.44 -6.68 -2.26
C ILE A 14 3.06 -6.58 -1.60
N GLU A 15 3.00 -6.51 -0.26
CA GLU A 15 1.73 -6.36 0.45
C GLU A 15 0.98 -5.06 0.11
N GLU A 16 1.70 -3.95 -0.14
CA GLU A 16 1.10 -2.70 -0.62
C GLU A 16 0.51 -2.88 -2.03
N GLN A 17 1.24 -3.53 -2.94
CA GLN A 17 0.76 -3.82 -4.29
C GLN A 17 -0.46 -4.74 -4.29
N GLU A 18 -0.48 -5.75 -3.41
CA GLU A 18 -1.64 -6.62 -3.23
C GLU A 18 -2.86 -5.84 -2.73
N ALA A 19 -2.68 -4.95 -1.75
CA ALA A 19 -3.77 -4.10 -1.24
C ALA A 19 -4.29 -3.13 -2.32
N GLU A 20 -3.40 -2.59 -3.15
CA GLU A 20 -3.76 -1.73 -4.29
C GLU A 20 -4.58 -2.51 -5.34
N ALA A 21 -4.16 -3.74 -5.67
CA ALA A 21 -4.88 -4.61 -6.59
C ALA A 21 -6.28 -4.97 -6.06
N VAL A 22 -6.41 -5.23 -4.75
CA VAL A 22 -7.70 -5.47 -4.09
C VAL A 22 -8.59 -4.24 -4.20
N LEU A 23 -8.09 -3.05 -3.86
CA LEU A 23 -8.87 -1.81 -3.98
C LEU A 23 -9.34 -1.57 -5.42
N ALA A 24 -8.44 -1.71 -6.40
CA ALA A 24 -8.79 -1.57 -7.81
C ALA A 24 -9.84 -2.59 -8.28
N SER A 25 -9.78 -3.83 -7.77
CA SER A 25 -10.80 -4.84 -8.05
C SER A 25 -12.17 -4.46 -7.50
N VAL A 26 -12.23 -3.99 -6.25
CA VAL A 26 -13.50 -3.62 -5.61
C VAL A 26 -14.10 -2.37 -6.25
N LEU A 27 -13.28 -1.38 -6.64
CA LEU A 27 -13.77 -0.19 -7.35
C LEU A 27 -14.40 -0.55 -8.71
N ARG A 28 -13.81 -1.48 -9.47
CA ARG A 28 -14.42 -2.00 -10.72
C ARG A 28 -15.75 -2.70 -10.45
N GLU A 29 -15.87 -3.40 -9.33
CA GLU A 29 -17.13 -4.03 -8.93
C GLU A 29 -18.20 -2.98 -8.61
N VAL A 30 -17.84 -1.91 -7.87
CA VAL A 30 -18.75 -0.78 -7.58
C VAL A 30 -19.25 -0.16 -8.89
N GLU A 31 -18.36 0.19 -9.81
CA GLU A 31 -18.72 0.77 -11.11
C GLU A 31 -19.65 -0.14 -11.93
N SER A 32 -19.37 -1.45 -11.93
CA SER A 32 -20.21 -2.44 -12.59
C SER A 32 -21.61 -2.50 -11.97
N LEU A 33 -21.71 -2.49 -10.65
CA LEU A 33 -22.99 -2.54 -9.94
C LEU A 33 -23.80 -1.25 -10.12
N GLU A 34 -23.15 -0.09 -10.07
CA GLU A 34 -23.79 1.21 -10.34
C GLU A 34 -24.32 1.28 -11.78
N THR A 35 -23.56 0.76 -12.75
CA THR A 35 -24.01 0.66 -14.14
C THR A 35 -25.24 -0.25 -14.30
N LEU A 36 -25.25 -1.40 -13.62
CA LEU A 36 -26.39 -2.31 -13.63
C LEU A 36 -27.62 -1.69 -12.96
N LEU A 37 -27.45 -1.04 -11.81
CA LEU A 37 -28.52 -0.34 -11.11
C LEU A 37 -29.12 0.77 -11.98
N ARG A 38 -28.29 1.58 -12.62
CA ARG A 38 -28.75 2.61 -13.56
C ARG A 38 -29.60 2.03 -14.68
N ARG A 39 -29.18 0.93 -15.30
CA ARG A 39 -29.95 0.25 -16.36
C ARG A 39 -31.30 -0.28 -15.85
N LEU A 40 -31.35 -0.76 -14.60
CA LEU A 40 -32.59 -1.21 -13.96
C LEU A 40 -33.55 -0.04 -13.71
N THR A 41 -33.04 1.08 -13.18
CA THR A 41 -33.82 2.30 -12.97
C THR A 41 -34.35 2.86 -14.31
N GLU A 42 -33.53 2.86 -15.36
CA GLU A 42 -33.93 3.24 -16.73
C GLU A 42 -35.04 2.31 -17.27
N ALA A 43 -34.90 1.00 -17.10
CA ALA A 43 -35.91 0.03 -17.53
C ALA A 43 -37.24 0.21 -16.77
N ARG A 44 -37.19 0.47 -15.45
CA ARG A 44 -38.38 0.78 -14.65
C ARG A 44 -39.04 2.08 -15.12
N ALA A 45 -38.26 3.11 -15.40
CA ALA A 45 -38.78 4.39 -15.91
C ALA A 45 -39.47 4.22 -17.27
N ALA A 46 -38.87 3.47 -18.21
CA ALA A 46 -39.49 3.16 -19.50
C ALA A 46 -40.79 2.35 -19.36
N TRP A 47 -40.84 1.41 -18.40
CA TRP A 47 -42.05 0.66 -18.09
C TRP A 47 -43.16 1.59 -17.57
N LEU A 48 -42.83 2.49 -16.63
CA LEU A 48 -43.78 3.47 -16.06
C LEU A 48 -44.28 4.50 -17.10
N ALA A 49 -43.44 4.85 -18.07
CA ALA A 49 -43.81 5.70 -19.20
C ALA A 49 -44.75 5.01 -20.21
N GLY A 50 -45.05 3.72 -20.01
CA GLY A 50 -45.92 2.94 -20.89
C GLY A 50 -45.22 2.43 -22.16
N GLU A 51 -43.90 2.59 -22.27
CA GLU A 51 -43.12 2.17 -23.45
C GLU A 51 -42.91 0.64 -23.51
N LEU A 52 -43.01 -0.06 -22.37
CA LEU A 52 -42.77 -1.51 -22.29
C LEU A 52 -44.05 -2.35 -22.07
N GLY A 53 -45.16 -1.75 -21.63
CA GLY A 53 -46.48 -2.37 -21.48
C GLY A 53 -46.59 -3.56 -20.47
N GLY A 54 -47.68 -3.59 -19.69
CA GLY A 54 -48.22 -4.84 -19.08
C GLY A 54 -47.84 -5.19 -17.63
N ALA A 55 -48.83 -5.75 -16.91
CA ALA A 55 -48.85 -6.45 -15.60
C ALA A 55 -48.12 -5.80 -14.39
N ALA A 56 -48.89 -5.43 -13.35
CA ALA A 56 -48.37 -4.87 -12.08
C ALA A 56 -47.31 -5.76 -11.39
N GLU A 57 -47.37 -7.08 -11.57
CA GLU A 57 -46.39 -8.04 -11.05
C GLU A 57 -44.97 -7.81 -11.60
N THR A 58 -44.86 -7.40 -12.88
CA THR A 58 -43.57 -7.11 -13.51
C THR A 58 -42.92 -5.85 -12.93
N LEU A 59 -43.73 -4.82 -12.62
CA LEU A 59 -43.25 -3.62 -11.93
C LEU A 59 -42.73 -3.93 -10.52
N THR A 60 -43.48 -4.70 -9.73
CA THR A 60 -43.06 -5.10 -8.38
C THR A 60 -41.77 -5.92 -8.41
N GLY A 61 -41.59 -6.78 -9.43
CA GLY A 61 -40.34 -7.49 -9.67
C GLY A 61 -39.16 -6.55 -9.92
N LEU A 62 -39.34 -5.56 -10.80
CA LEU A 62 -38.30 -4.55 -11.11
C LEU A 62 -37.91 -3.74 -9.87
N GLU A 63 -38.90 -3.26 -9.09
CA GLU A 63 -38.64 -2.51 -7.86
C GLU A 63 -37.88 -3.34 -6.81
N THR A 64 -38.19 -4.64 -6.72
CA THR A 64 -37.49 -5.55 -5.81
C THR A 64 -36.03 -5.71 -6.22
N VAL A 65 -35.77 -5.94 -7.51
CA VAL A 65 -34.42 -6.10 -8.04
C VAL A 65 -33.63 -4.79 -7.92
N GLU A 66 -34.25 -3.64 -8.11
CA GLU A 66 -33.65 -2.32 -7.91
C GLU A 66 -33.18 -2.12 -6.46
N ARG A 67 -34.06 -2.36 -5.47
CA ARG A 67 -33.68 -2.28 -4.04
C ARG A 67 -32.55 -3.25 -3.69
N MET A 68 -32.59 -4.47 -4.23
CA MET A 68 -31.48 -5.42 -4.05
C MET A 68 -30.18 -4.90 -4.68
N GLY A 69 -30.26 -4.26 -5.85
CA GLY A 69 -29.14 -3.61 -6.51
C GLY A 69 -28.54 -2.48 -5.67
N GLU A 70 -29.38 -1.60 -5.11
CA GLU A 70 -28.97 -0.52 -4.19
C GLU A 70 -28.20 -1.07 -2.98
N HIS A 71 -28.72 -2.11 -2.33
CA HIS A 71 -28.04 -2.75 -1.21
C HIS A 71 -26.67 -3.32 -1.60
N ARG A 72 -26.56 -3.95 -2.78
CA ARG A 72 -25.28 -4.50 -3.27
C ARG A 72 -24.27 -3.41 -3.59
N VAL A 73 -24.71 -2.27 -4.14
CA VAL A 73 -23.84 -1.10 -4.37
C VAL A 73 -23.31 -0.58 -3.04
N ILE A 74 -24.18 -0.39 -2.03
CA ILE A 74 -23.79 0.08 -0.69
C ILE A 74 -22.75 -0.87 -0.06
N ASP A 75 -22.98 -2.18 -0.15
CA ASP A 75 -22.05 -3.17 0.42
C ASP A 75 -20.71 -3.20 -0.34
N ALA A 76 -20.71 -3.01 -1.66
CA ALA A 76 -19.50 -2.88 -2.44
C ALA A 76 -18.73 -1.59 -2.11
N GLN A 77 -19.42 -0.47 -1.92
CA GLN A 77 -18.82 0.81 -1.50
C GLN A 77 -18.19 0.69 -0.10
N ARG A 78 -18.86 0.01 0.84
CA ARG A 78 -18.28 -0.29 2.17
C ARG A 78 -17.01 -1.12 2.07
N ARG A 79 -16.99 -2.15 1.22
CA ARG A 79 -15.78 -2.93 0.95
C ARG A 79 -14.68 -2.10 0.30
N ALA A 80 -15.02 -1.17 -0.58
CA ALA A 80 -14.06 -0.25 -1.20
C ALA A 80 -13.41 0.67 -0.14
N MET A 81 -14.20 1.19 0.80
CA MET A 81 -13.69 1.96 1.93
C MET A 81 -12.73 1.13 2.79
N ALA A 82 -13.12 -0.10 3.16
CA ALA A 82 -12.26 -0.98 3.94
C ALA A 82 -10.95 -1.34 3.21
N ALA A 83 -11.02 -1.59 1.89
CA ALA A 83 -9.83 -1.85 1.07
C ALA A 83 -8.91 -0.62 0.98
N ARG A 84 -9.49 0.58 0.92
CA ARG A 84 -8.74 1.84 0.94
C ARG A 84 -8.01 2.04 2.26
N ASP A 85 -8.69 1.82 3.38
CA ASP A 85 -8.08 1.95 4.70
C ASP A 85 -6.95 0.92 4.89
N ALA A 86 -7.16 -0.32 4.43
CA ALA A 86 -6.13 -1.34 4.43
C ALA A 86 -4.90 -0.93 3.59
N LEU A 87 -5.08 -0.36 2.40
CA LEU A 87 -3.98 0.16 1.57
C LEU A 87 -3.20 1.27 2.30
N LEU A 88 -3.90 2.22 2.94
CA LEU A 88 -3.26 3.29 3.70
C LEU A 88 -2.42 2.74 4.86
N ASP A 89 -2.91 1.72 5.55
CA ASP A 89 -2.16 1.06 6.62
C ASP A 89 -0.92 0.34 6.09
N ARG A 90 -1.00 -0.33 4.93
CA ARG A 90 0.18 -0.95 4.29
C ARG A 90 1.21 0.09 3.87
N GLN A 91 0.78 1.21 3.31
CA GLN A 91 1.67 2.33 2.98
C GLN A 91 2.38 2.88 4.21
N ARG A 92 1.68 3.02 5.35
CA ARG A 92 2.29 3.43 6.62
C ARG A 92 3.33 2.42 7.09
N GLN A 93 2.99 1.13 7.09
CA GLN A 93 3.91 0.07 7.50
C GLN A 93 5.16 0.00 6.61
N ARG A 94 5.01 0.15 5.30
CA ARG A 94 6.13 0.20 4.35
C ARG A 94 7.06 1.38 4.66
N LYS A 95 6.50 2.58 4.88
CA LYS A 95 7.28 3.78 5.21
C LYS A 95 8.12 3.61 6.47
N VAL A 96 7.54 3.01 7.53
CA VAL A 96 8.29 2.72 8.77
C VAL A 96 9.50 1.81 8.49
N VAL A 97 9.30 0.75 7.70
CA VAL A 97 10.41 -0.16 7.35
C VAL A 97 11.44 0.50 6.44
N GLU A 98 11.01 1.37 5.53
CA GLU A 98 11.89 2.16 4.67
C GLU A 98 12.79 3.09 5.48
N GLU A 99 12.24 3.81 6.46
CA GLU A 99 13.01 4.65 7.38
C GLU A 99 14.02 3.82 8.19
N LEU A 100 13.62 2.66 8.71
CA LEU A 100 14.53 1.74 9.41
C LEU A 100 15.67 1.25 8.51
N HIS A 101 15.36 0.95 7.25
CA HIS A 101 16.36 0.53 6.26
C HIS A 101 17.38 1.65 6.00
N LEU A 102 16.91 2.88 5.75
CA LEU A 102 17.78 4.03 5.51
C LEU A 102 18.66 4.35 6.74
N ASN A 103 18.09 4.30 7.94
CA ASN A 103 18.83 4.50 9.18
C ASN A 103 19.91 3.43 9.38
N ALA A 104 19.62 2.17 9.03
CA ALA A 104 20.60 1.08 9.11
C ALA A 104 21.75 1.26 8.11
N LEU A 105 21.47 1.73 6.89
CA LEU A 105 22.50 2.06 5.91
C LEU A 105 23.40 3.20 6.41
N ALA A 106 22.80 4.30 6.88
CA ALA A 106 23.56 5.43 7.42
C ALA A 106 24.42 5.05 8.64
N ALA A 107 23.92 4.16 9.52
CA ALA A 107 24.69 3.64 10.64
C ALA A 107 25.87 2.77 10.17
N ALA A 108 25.65 1.90 9.19
CA ALA A 108 26.70 1.06 8.61
C ALA A 108 27.81 1.90 7.96
N GLU A 109 27.45 2.96 7.24
CA GLU A 109 28.41 3.92 6.66
C GLU A 109 29.26 4.61 7.73
N ARG A 110 28.63 5.08 8.82
CA ARG A 110 29.36 5.71 9.95
C ARG A 110 30.34 4.75 10.60
N ILE A 111 29.97 3.47 10.79
CA ILE A 111 30.87 2.45 11.34
C ILE A 111 32.01 2.17 10.36
N GLY A 112 31.68 2.02 9.07
CA GLY A 112 32.66 1.82 8.00
C GLY A 112 33.68 2.96 7.91
N ALA A 113 33.26 4.21 8.13
CA ALA A 113 34.14 5.38 8.15
C ALA A 113 35.00 5.50 9.42
N ARG A 114 34.49 5.05 10.59
CA ARG A 114 35.23 5.10 11.86
C ARG A 114 36.40 4.12 11.94
N ARG A 115 36.25 2.93 11.33
CA ARG A 115 37.27 1.88 11.35
C ARG A 115 38.62 2.30 10.75
N PRO A 116 38.70 2.84 9.51
CA PRO A 116 39.96 3.30 8.94
C PRO A 116 40.52 4.53 9.68
N GLN A 117 39.67 5.40 10.24
CA GLN A 117 40.14 6.53 11.05
C GLN A 117 40.83 6.08 12.35
N MET A 118 40.31 5.05 13.01
CA MET A 118 40.96 4.44 14.18
C MET A 118 42.28 3.77 13.80
N GLU A 119 42.30 3.00 12.71
CA GLU A 119 43.51 2.32 12.22
C GLU A 119 44.63 3.32 11.85
N LEU A 120 44.28 4.43 11.17
CA LEU A 120 45.20 5.53 10.88
C LEU A 120 45.71 6.21 12.16
N GLY A 121 44.83 6.47 13.13
CA GLY A 121 45.20 7.04 14.42
C GLY A 121 46.15 6.14 15.22
N ASP A 122 45.94 4.83 15.19
CA ASP A 122 46.81 3.85 15.84
C ASP A 122 48.17 3.73 15.15
N LEU A 123 48.21 3.76 13.81
CA LEU A 123 49.46 3.82 13.05
C LEU A 123 50.25 5.09 13.36
N GLY A 124 49.58 6.24 13.41
CA GLY A 124 50.20 7.51 13.80
C GLY A 124 50.80 7.47 15.21
N ARG A 125 50.06 6.93 16.18
CA ARG A 125 50.55 6.76 17.57
C ARG A 125 51.74 5.80 17.68
N ARG A 126 51.75 4.71 16.91
CA ARG A 126 52.88 3.75 16.87
C ARG A 126 54.12 4.38 16.23
N SER A 127 53.95 5.11 15.12
CA SER A 127 55.04 5.81 14.45
C SER A 127 55.69 6.88 15.34
N ALA A 128 54.87 7.71 16.01
CA ALA A 128 55.37 8.74 16.94
C ALA A 128 56.17 8.17 18.12
N ARG A 129 55.76 7.01 18.67
CA ARG A 129 56.53 6.31 19.73
C ARG A 129 57.84 5.72 19.23
N GLY A 130 57.87 5.17 18.01
CA GLY A 130 59.09 4.63 17.40
C GLY A 130 60.15 5.71 17.17
N ILE A 131 59.73 6.90 16.73
CA ILE A 131 60.62 8.07 16.55
C ILE A 131 61.15 8.58 17.89
N ALA A 132 60.28 8.66 18.92
CA ALA A 132 60.69 9.08 20.26
C ALA A 132 61.67 8.11 20.94
N ALA A 133 61.58 6.80 20.67
CA ALA A 133 62.50 5.80 21.20
C ALA A 133 63.83 5.69 20.42
N GLY A 134 63.86 6.13 19.15
CA GLY A 134 65.06 6.11 18.30
C GLY A 134 65.93 7.37 18.35
N GLY A 135 65.45 8.44 18.98
CA GLY A 135 66.13 9.75 19.06
C GLY A 135 67.14 9.92 20.20
N SER A 136 67.39 8.88 21.00
CA SER A 136 68.48 8.88 21.99
C SER A 136 69.70 8.15 21.45
N ARG A 137 70.50 8.86 20.65
CA ARG A 137 71.93 8.60 20.45
C ARG A 137 72.68 9.91 20.44
#